data_AF-A0AAU2P2E7-F1
#
_entry.id   AF-A0AAU2P2E7-F1
#
_cell.length_a   1.000
_cell.length_b   1.000
_cell.length_c   1.000
_cell.angle_alpha   90.00
_cell.angle_beta   90.00
_cell.angle_gamma   90.00
#
_symmetry.space_group_name_H-M   'P 1'
#
loop_
_entity.id
_entity.type
_entity.pdbx_description
1 polymer ?
#
loop_
_entity_poly.entity_id
_entity_poly.type
_entity_poly.pdbx_seq_one_letter_code
_entity_poly.pdbx_strand_id
1 'polypeptide(L)'
;MTTVESYWDKTDDELYALLGAELLGEGLGLSPEDEASHREFGKEWFADKHAELQRRICHHEKAQPFLGTTSTDRLIDAVTVQELIADFAGDAKTAVLIAVLVGRVGLGVFCRNAPAPELSA
;
A
#
# COMPACT_ATOMS: atom_id res chain seq x y z
N MET A 1 -4.20 -17.77 -2.56
CA MET A 1 -4.93 -16.78 -1.76
C MET A 1 -4.01 -15.58 -1.64
N THR A 2 -4.44 -14.41 -2.09
CA THR A 2 -3.63 -13.18 -2.04
C THR A 2 -3.70 -12.63 -0.63
N THR A 3 -2.61 -12.74 0.15
CA THR A 3 -2.55 -12.27 1.54
C THR A 3 -1.29 -11.45 1.77
N VAL A 4 -1.29 -10.59 2.79
CA VAL A 4 -0.12 -9.78 3.18
C VAL A 4 1.13 -10.64 3.36
N GLU A 5 1.01 -11.81 4.01
CA GLU A 5 2.11 -12.72 4.28
C GLU A 5 2.75 -13.25 2.98
N SER A 6 1.95 -13.50 1.93
CA SER A 6 2.47 -14.01 0.66
C SER A 6 3.34 -13.03 -0.12
N TYR A 7 3.26 -11.73 0.21
CA TYR A 7 4.06 -10.67 -0.41
C TYR A 7 5.08 -10.07 0.57
N TRP A 8 5.06 -10.47 1.85
CA TRP A 8 5.86 -9.84 2.90
C TRP A 8 7.37 -10.02 2.71
N ASP A 9 7.82 -11.08 2.06
CA ASP A 9 9.24 -11.36 1.83
C ASP A 9 9.78 -10.80 0.51
N LYS A 10 8.93 -10.20 -0.34
CA LYS A 10 9.34 -9.61 -1.63
C LYS A 10 10.11 -8.33 -1.42
N THR A 11 11.09 -7.98 -2.24
CA THR A 11 11.72 -6.66 -2.19
C THR A 11 10.74 -5.54 -2.54
N ASP A 12 11.03 -4.30 -2.12
CA ASP A 12 10.17 -3.15 -2.48
C ASP A 12 10.10 -2.97 -4.01
N ASP A 13 11.19 -3.21 -4.73
CA ASP A 13 11.21 -3.16 -6.20
C ASP A 13 10.28 -4.21 -6.82
N GLU A 14 10.25 -5.44 -6.28
CA GLU A 14 9.29 -6.46 -6.72
C GLU A 14 7.84 -6.08 -6.41
N LEU A 15 7.59 -5.46 -5.25
CA LEU A 15 6.26 -4.99 -4.87
C LEU A 15 5.77 -3.89 -5.81
N TYR A 16 6.63 -2.93 -6.17
CA TYR A 16 6.30 -1.90 -7.14
C TYR A 16 6.10 -2.45 -8.55
N ALA A 17 6.93 -3.42 -8.99
CA ALA A 17 6.73 -4.08 -10.28
C ALA A 17 5.37 -4.81 -10.34
N LEU A 18 5.02 -5.54 -9.28
CA LEU A 18 3.74 -6.22 -9.16
C LEU A 18 2.55 -5.26 -9.14
N LEU A 19 2.69 -4.14 -8.43
CA LEU A 19 1.66 -3.10 -8.37
C LEU A 19 1.45 -2.46 -9.74
N GLY A 20 2.53 -2.13 -10.44
CA GLY A 20 2.42 -1.53 -11.76
C GLY A 20 1.80 -2.47 -12.80
N ALA A 21 2.22 -3.73 -12.81
CA ALA A 21 1.62 -4.75 -13.67
C ALA A 21 0.10 -4.86 -13.43
N GLU A 22 -0.32 -4.97 -12.15
CA GLU A 22 -1.73 -5.09 -11.78
C GLU A 22 -2.55 -3.87 -12.24
N LEU A 23 -2.05 -2.66 -12.01
CA LEU A 23 -2.72 -1.40 -12.37
C LEU A 23 -2.83 -1.19 -13.88
N LEU A 24 -1.86 -1.69 -14.65
CA LEU A 24 -1.90 -1.67 -16.12
C LEU A 24 -2.79 -2.77 -16.71
N GLY A 25 -3.28 -3.70 -15.87
CA GLY A 25 -4.02 -4.88 -16.33
C GLY A 25 -3.14 -5.88 -17.08
N GLU A 26 -1.82 -5.76 -16.90
CA GLU A 26 -0.81 -6.61 -17.53
C GLU A 26 -0.38 -7.69 -16.53
N GLY A 27 -0.14 -8.91 -17.03
CA GLY A 27 0.62 -9.88 -16.23
C GLY A 27 2.04 -9.35 -15.99
N LEU A 28 2.79 -9.98 -15.07
CA LEU A 28 4.24 -9.76 -15.01
C LEU A 28 4.80 -9.99 -16.42
N GLY A 29 5.36 -8.94 -17.03
CA GLY A 29 5.84 -8.99 -18.39
C GLY A 29 6.86 -10.11 -18.59
N LEU A 30 6.95 -10.63 -19.81
CA LEU A 30 7.87 -11.76 -20.10
C LEU A 30 9.32 -11.29 -20.28
N SER A 31 9.55 -9.97 -20.35
CA SER A 31 10.87 -9.38 -20.56
C SER A 31 11.33 -8.52 -19.35
N PRO A 32 12.65 -8.40 -19.12
CA PRO A 32 13.20 -7.51 -18.10
C PRO A 32 12.85 -6.03 -18.30
N GLU A 33 12.63 -5.61 -19.55
CA GLU A 33 12.26 -4.23 -19.89
C GLU A 33 10.84 -3.91 -19.43
N ASP A 34 9.92 -4.87 -19.53
CA ASP A 34 8.56 -4.75 -19.03
C ASP A 34 8.56 -4.65 -17.50
N GLU A 35 9.34 -5.50 -16.81
CA GLU A 35 9.45 -5.47 -15.35
C GLU A 35 9.98 -4.13 -14.83
N ALA A 36 10.99 -3.57 -15.51
CA ALA A 36 11.52 -2.25 -15.18
C ALA A 36 10.45 -1.16 -15.38
N SER A 37 9.70 -1.22 -16.49
CA SER A 37 8.64 -0.25 -16.79
C SER A 37 7.49 -0.34 -15.78
N HIS A 38 7.06 -1.55 -15.42
CA HIS A 38 6.04 -1.81 -14.39
C HIS A 38 6.49 -1.27 -13.03
N ARG A 39 7.76 -1.47 -12.66
CA ARG A 39 8.31 -0.96 -11.40
C ARG A 39 8.27 0.55 -11.33
N GLU A 40 8.73 1.25 -12.38
CA GLU A 40 8.73 2.71 -12.39
C GLU A 40 7.29 3.25 -12.36
N PHE A 41 6.37 2.65 -13.13
CA PHE A 41 4.96 3.00 -13.08
C PHE A 41 4.35 2.78 -11.68
N GLY A 42 4.63 1.65 -11.04
CA GLY A 42 4.14 1.35 -9.69
C GLY A 42 4.67 2.33 -8.63
N LYS A 43 5.93 2.77 -8.76
CA LYS A 43 6.52 3.80 -7.88
C LYS A 43 5.83 5.14 -8.07
N GLU A 44 5.69 5.59 -9.32
CA GLU A 44 5.05 6.86 -9.66
C GLU A 44 3.60 6.88 -9.18
N TRP A 45 2.83 5.83 -9.49
CA TRP A 45 1.44 5.72 -9.06
C TRP A 45 1.30 5.74 -7.54
N PHE A 46 2.14 4.99 -6.81
CA PHE A 46 2.08 4.96 -5.35
C PHE A 46 2.43 6.32 -4.74
N ALA A 47 3.41 7.02 -5.31
CA ALA A 47 3.77 8.37 -4.89
C ALA A 47 2.63 9.37 -5.14
N ASP A 48 2.00 9.33 -6.31
CA ASP A 48 0.87 10.18 -6.67
C ASP A 48 -0.35 9.93 -5.78
N LYS A 49 -0.60 8.65 -5.44
CA LYS A 49 -1.70 8.25 -4.55
C LYS A 49 -1.41 8.43 -3.07
N HIS A 50 -0.19 8.77 -2.69
CA HIS A 50 0.23 8.83 -1.29
C HIS A 50 -0.69 9.69 -0.42
N ALA A 51 -1.04 10.89 -0.88
CA ALA A 51 -1.90 11.81 -0.12
C ALA A 51 -3.34 11.30 0.02
N GLU A 52 -3.87 10.63 -1.02
CA GLU A 52 -5.19 10.01 -0.98
C GLU A 52 -5.21 8.83 0.00
N LEU A 53 -4.22 7.94 -0.10
CA LEU A 53 -4.03 6.81 0.80
C LEU A 53 -3.92 7.25 2.26
N GLN A 54 -3.14 8.31 2.54
CA GLN A 54 -3.06 8.89 3.88
C GLN A 54 -4.43 9.34 4.40
N ARG A 55 -5.25 10.03 3.60
CA ARG A 55 -6.58 10.47 4.05
C ARG A 55 -7.47 9.29 4.41
N ARG A 56 -7.41 8.22 3.62
CA ARG A 56 -8.24 7.01 3.80
C ARG A 56 -7.81 6.18 5.01
N ILE A 57 -6.49 6.05 5.21
CA ILE A 57 -5.92 5.17 6.23
C ILE A 57 -5.79 5.91 7.57
N CYS A 58 -5.14 7.07 7.58
CA CYS A 58 -4.64 7.70 8.81
C CYS A 58 -5.72 8.31 9.70
N HIS A 59 -6.88 8.64 9.12
CA HIS A 59 -8.03 9.18 9.87
C HIS A 59 -9.07 8.10 10.22
N HIS A 60 -8.84 6.85 9.79
CA HIS A 60 -9.77 5.78 10.08
C HIS A 60 -9.67 5.35 11.56
N GLU A 61 -10.81 5.14 12.21
CA GLU A 61 -10.88 4.78 13.64
C GLU A 61 -10.06 3.52 13.97
N LYS A 62 -10.12 2.51 13.09
CA LYS A 62 -9.33 1.26 13.23
C LYS A 62 -7.82 1.46 13.11
N ALA A 63 -7.34 2.53 12.48
CA ALA A 63 -5.90 2.80 12.38
C ALA A 63 -5.36 3.46 13.67
N GLN A 64 -6.20 4.19 14.42
CA GLN A 64 -5.79 4.97 15.59
C GLN A 64 -4.99 4.18 16.65
N PRO A 65 -5.33 2.92 17.00
CA PRO A 65 -4.58 2.16 18.00
C PRO A 65 -3.13 1.85 17.59
N PHE A 66 -2.84 1.90 16.29
CA PHE A 66 -1.53 1.59 15.71
C PHE A 66 -0.70 2.86 15.43
N LEU A 67 -1.29 4.05 15.62
CA LEU A 67 -0.60 5.33 15.47
C LEU A 67 0.13 5.69 16.77
N GLY A 68 1.46 5.79 16.69
CA GLY A 68 2.31 6.17 17.84
C GLY A 68 2.85 4.99 18.66
N THR A 69 2.51 3.76 18.29
CA THR A 69 3.14 2.56 18.84
C THR A 69 4.44 2.28 18.07
N THR A 70 5.59 2.51 18.71
CA THR A 70 6.90 2.14 18.14
C THR A 70 7.16 0.63 18.11
N SER A 71 6.21 -0.16 18.61
CA SER A 71 6.32 -1.60 18.87
C SER A 71 5.23 -2.45 18.21
N THR A 72 4.34 -1.87 17.40
CA THR A 72 3.40 -2.68 16.63
C THR A 72 4.15 -3.43 15.53
N ASP A 73 3.79 -4.70 15.38
CA ASP A 73 4.34 -5.56 14.34
C ASP A 73 3.91 -4.98 12.99
N ARG A 74 4.89 -4.67 12.13
CA ARG A 74 4.65 -4.10 10.79
C ARG A 74 3.78 -5.00 9.92
N LEU A 75 3.77 -6.30 10.18
CA LEU A 75 2.88 -7.24 9.52
C LEU A 75 1.42 -7.01 9.94
N ILE A 76 1.16 -6.74 11.23
CA ILE A 76 -0.18 -6.41 11.75
C ILE A 76 -0.65 -5.06 11.17
N ASP A 77 0.25 -4.07 11.09
CA ASP A 77 -0.05 -2.79 10.43
C ASP A 77 -0.49 -3.02 8.98
N ALA A 78 0.23 -3.85 8.22
CA ALA A 78 -0.13 -4.18 6.85
C ALA A 78 -1.48 -4.92 6.75
N VAL A 79 -1.77 -5.91 7.60
CA VAL A 79 -3.08 -6.59 7.61
C VAL A 79 -4.21 -5.59 7.89
N THR A 80 -4.00 -4.69 8.85
CA THR A 80 -4.98 -3.64 9.16
C THR A 80 -5.19 -2.71 7.97
N VAL A 81 -4.11 -2.25 7.32
CA VAL A 81 -4.20 -1.40 6.13
C VAL A 81 -4.94 -2.12 5.00
N GLN A 82 -4.66 -3.41 4.76
CA GLN A 82 -5.36 -4.20 3.74
C GLN A 82 -6.88 -4.15 3.95
N GLU A 83 -7.34 -4.39 5.19
CA GLU A 83 -8.78 -4.33 5.51
C GLU A 83 -9.38 -2.94 5.27
N LEU A 84 -8.63 -1.88 5.55
CA LEU A 84 -9.10 -0.50 5.38
C LEU A 84 -9.23 -0.08 3.92
N ILE A 85 -8.39 -0.63 3.05
CA ILE A 85 -8.31 -0.22 1.65
C ILE A 85 -8.99 -1.18 0.69
N ALA A 86 -9.43 -2.35 1.16
CA ALA A 86 -10.08 -3.37 0.34
C ALA A 86 -11.25 -2.82 -0.48
N ASP A 87 -12.05 -1.94 0.11
CA ASP A 87 -13.25 -1.39 -0.53
C ASP A 87 -12.96 -0.37 -1.64
N PHE A 88 -11.74 0.19 -1.74
CA PHE A 88 -11.41 1.21 -2.73
C PHE A 88 -10.22 0.88 -3.64
N ALA A 89 -9.40 -0.10 -3.29
CA ALA A 89 -8.25 -0.51 -4.11
C ALA A 89 -8.64 -1.13 -5.47
N GLY A 90 -9.93 -1.34 -5.72
CA GLY A 90 -10.46 -1.93 -6.95
C GLY A 90 -10.44 -3.45 -6.94
N ASP A 91 -9.35 -4.05 -6.48
CA ASP A 91 -9.20 -5.49 -6.32
C ASP A 91 -8.35 -5.88 -5.10
N ALA A 92 -8.45 -7.15 -4.71
CA ALA A 92 -7.79 -7.68 -3.52
C ALA A 92 -6.25 -7.72 -3.62
N LYS A 93 -5.68 -7.90 -4.82
CA LYS A 93 -4.23 -7.94 -5.01
C LYS A 93 -3.62 -6.56 -4.91
N THR A 94 -4.23 -5.55 -5.54
CA THR A 94 -3.84 -4.15 -5.38
C THR A 94 -3.91 -3.73 -3.90
N ALA A 95 -4.98 -4.08 -3.18
CA ALA A 95 -5.09 -3.82 -1.75
C ALA A 95 -3.92 -4.43 -0.94
N VAL A 96 -3.58 -5.70 -1.18
CA VAL A 96 -2.48 -6.37 -0.49
C VAL A 96 -1.13 -5.72 -0.79
N LEU A 97 -0.85 -5.38 -2.05
CA LEU A 97 0.42 -4.77 -2.46
C LEU A 97 0.62 -3.40 -1.80
N ILE A 98 -0.41 -2.54 -1.83
CA ILE A 98 -0.39 -1.23 -1.17
C ILE A 98 -0.20 -1.41 0.34
N ALA A 99 -0.90 -2.36 0.94
CA ALA A 99 -0.84 -2.60 2.38
C ALA A 99 0.56 -3.04 2.85
N VAL A 100 1.24 -3.91 2.09
CA VAL A 100 2.62 -4.32 2.41
C VAL A 100 3.58 -3.13 2.28
N LEU A 101 3.46 -2.32 1.22
CA LEU A 101 4.28 -1.13 1.04
C LEU A 101 4.11 -0.14 2.22
N VAL A 102 2.86 0.14 2.62
CA VAL A 102 2.56 1.01 3.77
C VAL A 102 3.08 0.42 5.08
N GLY A 103 2.84 -0.87 5.33
CA GLY A 103 3.32 -1.54 6.54
C GLY A 103 4.84 -1.56 6.67
N ARG A 104 5.57 -1.67 5.56
CA ARG A 104 7.04 -1.61 5.55
C ARG A 104 7.61 -0.24 5.87
N VAL A 105 6.97 0.82 5.38
CA VAL A 105 7.24 2.19 5.83
C VAL A 105 6.94 2.34 7.32
N GLY A 106 5.90 1.65 7.79
CA GLY A 106 5.37 1.70 9.15
C GLY A 106 4.27 2.74 9.26
N LEU A 107 3.14 2.35 9.85
CA LEU A 107 1.92 3.16 9.79
C LEU A 107 2.08 4.54 10.45
N GLY A 108 2.79 4.62 11.57
CA GLY A 108 3.09 5.91 12.22
C GLY A 108 4.01 6.83 11.40
N VAL A 109 4.94 6.28 10.61
CA VAL A 109 5.78 7.07 9.70
C VAL A 109 4.96 7.53 8.51
N PHE A 110 4.19 6.61 7.91
CA PHE A 110 3.30 6.89 6.80
C PHE A 110 2.29 8.00 7.13
N CYS A 111 1.73 7.99 8.34
CA CYS A 111 0.70 8.95 8.76
C CYS A 111 1.23 10.28 9.34
N ARG A 112 2.54 10.47 9.47
CA ARG A 112 3.13 11.64 10.14
C ARG A 112 2.70 12.99 9.55
N ASN A 113 2.55 13.04 8.22
CA ASN A 113 2.18 14.23 7.46
C ASN A 113 0.84 14.05 6.75
N ALA A 114 -0.07 13.24 7.31
CA ALA A 114 -1.37 13.01 6.69
C ALA A 114 -2.12 14.35 6.50
N PRO A 115 -2.64 14.65 5.29
CA PRO A 115 -3.46 15.82 5.06
C PRO A 115 -4.65 15.84 6.04
N ALA A 116 -5.12 17.03 6.43
CA ALA A 116 -6.31 17.13 7.27
C ALA A 116 -7.49 16.34 6.66
N PRO A 117 -8.34 15.71 7.49
CA PRO A 117 -9.54 15.07 6.99
C PRO A 117 -10.40 16.13 6.31
N GLU A 118 -10.96 15.82 5.13
CA GLU A 118 -11.92 16.73 4.50
C GLU A 118 -13.14 16.81 5.42
N LEU A 119 -13.30 17.95 6.10
CA LEU A 119 -14.47 18.25 6.91
C LEU A 119 -15.66 18.28 5.96
N SER A 120 -16.45 17.21 5.95
CA SER A 120 -17.77 17.21 5.34
C SER A 120 -18.59 18.33 5.99
N ALA A 121 -18.87 19.39 5.23
CA ALA A 121 -19.88 20.38 5.55
C ALA A 121 -21.28 19.78 5.39
#